data_AF-A0A520T5M1-F1
#
_entry.id   AF-A0A520T5M1-F1
#
_cell.length_a   1.000
_cell.length_b   1.000
_cell.length_c   1.000
_cell.angle_alpha   90.00
_cell.angle_beta   90.00
_cell.angle_gamma   90.00
#
_symmetry.space_group_name_H-M   'P 1'
#
loop_
_entity.id
_entity.type
_entity.pdbx_description
1 polymer ?
#
loop_
_entity_poly.entity_id
_entity_poly.type
_entity_poly.pdbx_seq_one_letter_code
_entity_poly.pdbx_strand_id
1 'polypeptide(L)'
;MSNDFCVGYLEEVYWSLDTIEEEEARAQIVNFFNDHFEGADQLNFDLYYNSKKKQFIYDSHVKDLSQYIKVNYPNFEIIILDAYINLFMQGDNFCPAFWNNCSETSINSFFQATIDFSNSWSGEENVIDFLENNFIDHKCVKYLKTSIEKENFINDLNILIGQLTD
;
A
#
# COMPACT_ATOMS: atom_id res chain seq x y z
N MET A 1 -1.44 21.45 0.53
CA MET A 1 -0.50 20.33 0.69
C MET A 1 -1.00 19.21 -0.18
N SER A 2 -0.18 18.91 -1.19
CA SER A 2 -0.49 18.21 -2.44
C SER A 2 -0.56 16.70 -2.24
N ASN A 3 -1.15 15.99 -3.20
CA ASN A 3 -1.17 14.53 -3.30
C ASN A 3 0.20 13.89 -3.01
N ASP A 4 1.28 14.60 -3.33
CA ASP A 4 2.67 14.21 -3.18
C ASP A 4 3.04 13.87 -1.72
N PHE A 5 2.54 14.68 -0.77
CA PHE A 5 2.74 14.41 0.65
C PHE A 5 2.11 13.07 1.04
N CYS A 6 0.94 12.76 0.49
CA CYS A 6 0.22 11.54 0.84
C CYS A 6 0.82 10.29 0.24
N VAL A 7 1.53 10.39 -0.89
CA VAL A 7 2.22 9.24 -1.45
C VAL A 7 3.38 8.83 -0.55
N GLY A 8 4.24 9.77 -0.14
CA GLY A 8 5.34 9.48 0.79
C GLY A 8 4.82 8.94 2.13
N TYR A 9 3.77 9.56 2.69
CA TYR A 9 3.16 9.06 3.93
C TYR A 9 2.61 7.63 3.80
N LEU A 10 1.86 7.34 2.73
CA LEU A 10 1.25 6.02 2.54
C LEU A 10 2.28 4.95 2.18
N GLU A 11 3.37 5.32 1.49
CA GLU A 11 4.51 4.44 1.25
C GLU A 11 5.16 4.02 2.58
N GLU A 12 5.45 4.97 3.47
CA GLU A 12 6.06 4.66 4.77
C GLU A 12 5.14 3.82 5.67
N VAL A 13 3.83 4.11 5.66
CA VAL A 13 2.84 3.30 6.37
C VAL A 13 2.78 1.89 5.79
N TYR A 14 2.78 1.74 4.47
CA TYR A 14 2.80 0.42 3.83
C TYR A 14 4.04 -0.37 4.26
N TRP A 15 5.24 0.20 4.09
CA TRP A 15 6.49 -0.48 4.43
C TRP A 15 6.59 -0.84 5.91
N SER A 16 6.08 0.01 6.79
CA SER A 16 6.13 -0.23 8.24
C SER A 16 5.16 -1.32 8.71
N LEU A 17 4.04 -1.51 8.01
CA LEU A 17 3.03 -2.51 8.38
C LEU A 17 3.22 -3.85 7.65
N ASP A 18 3.67 -3.83 6.39
CA ASP A 18 3.89 -5.04 5.55
C ASP A 18 4.95 -5.97 6.18
N THR A 19 5.99 -5.41 6.81
CA THR A 19 7.07 -6.20 7.43
C THR A 19 6.72 -6.81 8.79
N ILE A 20 5.55 -6.50 9.36
CA ILE A 20 5.14 -7.07 10.64
C ILE A 20 4.82 -8.54 10.43
N GLU A 21 5.71 -9.43 10.92
CA GLU A 21 5.57 -10.89 10.77
C GLU A 21 4.75 -11.53 11.91
N GLU A 22 4.60 -10.85 13.05
CA GLU A 22 3.90 -11.39 14.21
C GLU A 22 2.40 -11.57 13.91
N GLU A 23 1.92 -12.82 13.94
CA GLU A 23 0.54 -13.17 13.58
C GLU A 23 -0.51 -12.43 14.42
N GLU A 24 -0.27 -12.25 15.72
CA GLU A 24 -1.20 -11.56 16.61
C GLU A 24 -1.30 -10.07 16.25
N ALA A 25 -0.18 -9.39 16.09
CA ALA A 25 -0.14 -7.99 15.65
C ALA A 25 -0.81 -7.81 14.29
N ARG A 26 -0.51 -8.67 13.30
CA ARG A 26 -1.16 -8.65 11.98
C ARG A 26 -2.69 -8.81 12.10
N ALA A 27 -3.16 -9.73 12.93
CA ALA A 27 -4.59 -9.95 13.14
C ALA A 27 -5.26 -8.72 13.77
N GLN A 28 -4.61 -8.05 14.72
CA GLN A 28 -5.11 -6.82 15.32
C GLN A 28 -5.21 -5.68 14.29
N ILE A 29 -4.21 -5.53 13.41
CA ILE A 29 -4.25 -4.54 12.32
C ILE A 29 -5.40 -4.85 11.35
N VAL A 30 -5.57 -6.12 10.95
CA VAL A 30 -6.68 -6.54 10.08
C VAL A 30 -8.02 -6.16 10.68
N ASN A 31 -8.21 -6.43 11.98
CA ASN A 31 -9.44 -6.09 12.69
C ASN A 31 -9.65 -4.57 12.77
N PHE A 32 -8.61 -3.80 13.06
CA PHE A 32 -8.67 -2.34 13.03
C PHE A 32 -9.21 -1.84 11.68
N PHE A 33 -8.69 -2.34 10.56
CA PHE A 33 -9.17 -1.92 9.23
C PHE A 33 -10.60 -2.39 8.95
N ASN A 34 -11.00 -3.59 9.39
CA ASN A 34 -12.38 -4.06 9.28
C ASN A 34 -13.37 -3.18 10.07
N ASP A 35 -12.97 -2.71 11.25
CA ASP A 35 -13.82 -1.92 12.13
C ASP A 35 -13.97 -0.46 11.64
N HIS A 36 -12.98 0.06 10.93
CA HIS A 36 -12.93 1.48 10.53
C HIS A 36 -13.24 1.75 9.05
N PHE A 37 -13.12 0.75 8.17
CA PHE A 37 -13.33 0.92 6.74
C PHE A 37 -14.35 -0.10 6.20
N GLU A 38 -15.53 0.39 5.81
CA GLU A 38 -16.62 -0.45 5.29
C GLU A 38 -16.17 -1.28 4.08
N GLY A 39 -16.34 -2.60 4.14
CA GLY A 39 -15.97 -3.52 3.05
C GLY A 39 -14.50 -3.95 3.04
N ALA A 40 -13.68 -3.52 4.00
CA ALA A 40 -12.29 -3.97 4.13
C ALA A 40 -12.17 -5.49 4.33
N ASP A 41 -13.16 -6.12 4.97
CA ASP A 41 -13.21 -7.57 5.18
C ASP A 41 -13.21 -8.37 3.87
N GLN A 42 -13.72 -7.77 2.80
CA GLN A 42 -13.76 -8.37 1.44
C GLN A 42 -12.40 -8.33 0.73
N LEU A 43 -11.42 -7.59 1.26
CA LEU A 43 -10.10 -7.39 0.65
C LEU A 43 -9.02 -8.36 1.17
N ASN A 44 -9.41 -9.44 1.82
CA ASN A 44 -8.48 -10.49 2.25
C ASN A 44 -8.40 -11.59 1.18
N PHE A 45 -7.71 -11.33 0.07
CA PHE A 45 -7.61 -12.28 -1.04
C PHE A 45 -6.18 -12.70 -1.38
N ASP A 46 -6.06 -13.93 -1.88
CA ASP A 46 -4.80 -14.50 -2.33
C ASP A 46 -4.40 -13.97 -3.72
N LEU A 47 -3.12 -13.66 -3.86
CA LEU A 47 -2.45 -13.33 -5.11
C LEU A 47 -1.48 -14.43 -5.52
N TYR A 48 -1.21 -14.51 -6.82
CA TYR A 48 -0.34 -15.53 -7.40
C TYR A 48 0.70 -14.86 -8.31
N TYR A 49 1.96 -14.94 -7.89
CA TYR A 49 3.09 -14.32 -8.58
C TYR A 49 3.80 -15.30 -9.52
N ASN A 50 4.01 -14.86 -10.76
CA ASN A 50 4.79 -15.58 -11.76
C ASN A 50 6.22 -15.05 -11.80
N SER A 51 7.13 -15.76 -11.13
CA SER A 51 8.55 -15.38 -11.07
C SER A 51 9.25 -15.32 -12.44
N LYS A 52 8.80 -16.10 -13.44
CA LYS A 52 9.36 -16.08 -14.79
C LYS A 52 8.98 -14.81 -15.56
N LYS A 53 7.75 -14.33 -15.34
CA LYS A 53 7.23 -13.11 -15.99
C LYS A 53 7.38 -11.86 -15.14
N LYS A 54 7.81 -12.00 -13.88
CA LYS A 54 7.91 -10.95 -12.88
C LYS A 54 6.61 -10.16 -12.67
N GLN A 55 5.49 -10.86 -12.65
CA GLN A 55 4.16 -10.22 -12.51
C GLN A 55 3.18 -11.15 -11.80
N PHE A 56 2.19 -10.58 -11.12
CA PHE A 56 1.01 -11.27 -10.63
C PHE A 56 0.09 -11.66 -11.78
N ILE A 57 -0.59 -12.80 -11.63
CA ILE A 57 -1.51 -13.34 -12.64
C ILE A 57 -2.96 -13.25 -12.20
N TYR A 58 -3.86 -13.22 -13.19
CA TYR A 58 -5.29 -13.40 -12.99
C TYR A 58 -5.63 -14.88 -12.83
N ASP A 59 -6.13 -15.25 -11.65
CA ASP A 59 -6.49 -16.63 -11.28
C ASP A 59 -7.68 -17.18 -12.11
N SER A 60 -8.60 -16.30 -12.52
CA SER A 60 -9.84 -16.65 -13.23
C SER A 60 -9.64 -17.46 -14.52
N HIS A 61 -8.44 -17.42 -15.11
CA HIS A 61 -8.11 -18.10 -16.36
C HIS A 61 -7.08 -19.23 -16.22
N VAL A 62 -6.61 -19.53 -15.01
CA VAL A 62 -5.48 -20.43 -14.77
C VAL A 62 -5.93 -21.68 -14.02
N LYS A 63 -5.85 -22.83 -14.70
CA LYS A 63 -6.30 -24.13 -14.16
C LYS A 63 -5.37 -24.73 -13.10
N ASP A 64 -4.09 -24.37 -13.13
CA ASP A 64 -3.09 -24.89 -12.20
C ASP A 64 -2.26 -23.74 -11.61
N LEU A 65 -2.52 -23.47 -10.33
CA LEU A 65 -1.89 -22.40 -9.57
C LEU A 65 -0.60 -22.86 -8.86
N SER A 66 -0.30 -24.17 -8.84
CA SER A 66 0.82 -24.75 -8.09
C SER A 66 2.20 -24.27 -8.55
N GLN A 67 2.28 -23.77 -9.79
CA GLN A 67 3.49 -23.22 -10.39
C GLN A 67 3.78 -21.75 -9.99
N TYR A 68 2.88 -21.09 -9.26
CA TYR A 68 3.02 -19.70 -8.84
C TYR A 68 3.30 -19.57 -7.35
N ILE A 69 3.93 -18.47 -6.98
CA ILE A 69 4.15 -18.12 -5.58
C ILE A 69 2.86 -17.49 -5.06
N LYS A 70 2.23 -18.14 -4.08
CA LYS A 70 1.06 -17.61 -3.41
C LYS A 70 1.50 -16.52 -2.42
N VAL A 71 0.91 -15.34 -2.54
CA VAL A 71 1.09 -14.21 -1.62
C VAL A 71 -0.27 -13.89 -1.02
N ASN A 72 -0.34 -13.73 0.29
CA ASN A 72 -1.58 -13.39 0.99
C ASN A 72 -1.45 -11.94 1.48
N TYR A 73 -2.18 -11.04 0.83
CA TYR A 73 -2.26 -9.66 1.29
C TYR A 73 -3.50 -9.52 2.19
N PRO A 74 -3.32 -9.15 3.48
CA PRO A 74 -4.44 -8.74 4.32
C PRO A 74 -5.06 -7.45 3.79
N ASN A 75 -6.28 -7.19 4.23
CA ASN A 75 -7.07 -6.02 3.85
C ASN A 75 -6.27 -4.69 3.87
N PHE A 76 -5.51 -4.42 4.92
CA PHE A 76 -4.81 -3.16 5.11
C PHE A 76 -3.72 -2.95 4.07
N GLU A 77 -2.98 -4.00 3.71
CA GLU A 77 -1.95 -3.93 2.67
C GLU A 77 -2.61 -3.61 1.33
N ILE A 78 -3.73 -4.25 1.00
CA ILE A 78 -4.46 -3.94 -0.24
C ILE A 78 -4.96 -2.50 -0.25
N ILE A 79 -5.59 -2.05 0.85
CA ILE A 79 -6.16 -0.69 0.95
C ILE A 79 -5.07 0.39 0.85
N ILE A 80 -3.97 0.24 1.58
CA ILE A 80 -2.88 1.22 1.59
C ILE A 80 -2.12 1.17 0.27
N LEU A 81 -1.81 -0.03 -0.24
CA LEU A 81 -1.05 -0.19 -1.48
C LEU A 81 -1.86 0.28 -2.70
N ASP A 82 -3.18 0.04 -2.75
CA ASP A 82 -4.05 0.58 -3.80
C ASP A 82 -4.03 2.11 -3.79
N ALA A 83 -4.17 2.75 -2.62
CA ALA A 83 -4.12 4.19 -2.50
C ALA A 83 -2.76 4.76 -2.92
N TYR A 84 -1.67 4.12 -2.48
CA TYR A 84 -0.32 4.46 -2.90
C TYR A 84 -0.17 4.36 -4.41
N ILE A 85 -0.49 3.21 -5.03
CA ILE A 85 -0.38 3.00 -6.47
C ILE A 85 -1.23 4.00 -7.25
N ASN A 86 -2.48 4.22 -6.82
CA ASN A 86 -3.39 5.17 -7.49
C ASN A 86 -2.88 6.61 -7.45
N LEU A 87 -2.25 7.02 -6.35
CA LEU A 87 -1.64 8.34 -6.26
C LEU A 87 -0.33 8.41 -7.03
N PHE A 88 0.46 7.34 -6.99
CA PHE A 88 1.74 7.19 -7.68
C PHE A 88 1.57 7.27 -9.21
N MET A 89 0.52 6.67 -9.76
CA MET A 89 0.25 6.66 -11.20
C MET A 89 -0.46 7.94 -11.71
N GLN A 90 -0.85 8.87 -10.83
CA GLN A 90 -1.51 10.13 -11.24
C GLN A 90 -0.52 11.16 -11.81
N GLY A 91 -0.22 11.01 -13.12
CA GLY A 91 0.30 12.08 -14.00
C GLY A 91 1.58 12.81 -13.57
N ASP A 92 1.78 14.01 -14.11
CA ASP A 92 3.06 14.77 -14.15
C ASP A 92 3.64 15.25 -12.80
N ASN A 93 3.14 14.80 -11.64
CA ASN A 93 3.52 15.34 -10.33
C ASN A 93 3.74 14.27 -9.25
N PHE A 94 4.28 13.10 -9.58
CA PHE A 94 4.90 12.32 -8.52
C PHE A 94 6.28 11.77 -8.86
N CYS A 95 7.20 12.01 -7.92
CA CYS A 95 8.60 11.68 -8.00
C CYS A 95 8.92 10.57 -6.99
N PRO A 96 8.73 9.30 -7.34
CA PRO A 96 9.59 8.30 -6.75
C PRO A 96 11.02 8.70 -7.09
N ALA A 97 11.96 8.51 -6.17
CA ALA A 97 13.37 8.92 -6.29
C ALA A 97 14.14 8.37 -7.52
N PHE A 98 13.45 7.74 -8.47
CA PHE A 98 13.92 7.08 -9.68
C PHE A 98 13.58 7.82 -10.99
N TRP A 99 12.85 8.94 -10.98
CA TRP A 99 12.52 9.69 -12.22
C TRP A 99 13.29 11.01 -12.35
N ASN A 100 13.69 11.34 -13.58
CA ASN A 100 14.67 12.41 -13.87
C ASN A 100 14.08 13.84 -13.84
N ASN A 101 12.77 14.02 -13.76
CA ASN A 101 12.09 15.31 -14.00
C ASN A 101 11.13 15.72 -12.87
N CYS A 102 11.63 15.76 -11.65
CA CYS A 102 10.80 16.03 -10.49
C CYS A 102 10.90 17.48 -10.02
N SER A 103 9.76 18.05 -9.62
CA SER A 103 9.76 19.35 -8.97
C SER A 103 10.39 19.26 -7.57
N GLU A 104 11.16 20.27 -7.17
CA GLU A 104 11.73 20.35 -5.83
C GLU A 104 10.64 20.34 -4.74
N THR A 105 9.46 20.89 -5.04
CA THR A 105 8.32 20.91 -4.10
C THR A 105 7.78 19.50 -3.83
N SER A 106 7.72 18.65 -4.85
CA SER A 106 7.28 17.26 -4.74
C SER A 106 8.26 16.45 -3.88
N ILE A 107 9.56 16.59 -4.16
CA ILE A 107 10.63 15.94 -3.39
C ILE A 107 10.60 16.36 -1.92
N ASN A 108 10.47 17.67 -1.64
CA ASN A 108 10.40 18.16 -0.27
C ASN A 108 9.14 17.67 0.45
N SER A 109 8.01 17.56 -0.25
CA SER A 109 6.76 17.05 0.32
C SER A 109 6.86 15.57 0.69
N PHE A 110 7.54 14.77 -0.15
CA PHE A 110 7.85 13.36 0.12
C PHE A 110 8.63 13.22 1.43
N PHE A 111 9.82 13.85 1.50
CA PHE A 111 10.70 13.68 2.67
C PHE A 111 10.07 14.25 3.95
N GLN A 112 9.30 15.33 3.84
CA GLN A 112 8.56 15.84 4.98
C GLN A 112 7.55 14.82 5.51
N ALA A 113 6.86 14.09 4.61
CA ALA A 113 5.92 13.05 5.02
C ALA A 113 6.61 11.90 5.76
N THR A 114 7.79 11.45 5.27
CA THR A 114 8.62 10.45 5.97
C THR A 114 9.05 10.93 7.36
N ILE A 115 9.48 12.19 7.48
CA ILE A 115 9.86 12.77 8.78
C ILE A 115 8.66 12.84 9.72
N ASP A 116 7.51 13.31 9.24
CA ASP A 116 6.29 13.42 10.04
C ASP A 116 5.83 12.03 10.51
N PHE A 117 5.84 11.02 9.63
CA PHE A 117 5.57 9.63 10.00
C PHE A 117 6.54 9.15 11.07
N SER A 118 7.86 9.28 10.85
CA SER A 118 8.87 8.81 11.81
C SER A 118 8.78 9.48 13.19
N ASN A 119 8.25 10.71 13.28
CA ASN A 119 8.03 11.36 14.57
C ASN A 119 6.79 10.83 15.32
N SER A 120 5.85 10.22 14.60
CA SER A 120 4.59 9.68 15.15
C SER A 120 4.63 8.16 15.35
N TRP A 121 5.39 7.44 14.55
CA TRP A 121 5.58 6.01 14.66
C TRP A 121 6.61 5.66 15.74
N SER A 122 6.30 4.68 16.59
CA SER A 122 7.18 4.24 17.68
C SER A 122 7.63 2.78 17.58
N GLY A 123 7.34 2.11 16.46
CA GLY A 123 7.68 0.71 16.23
C GLY A 123 6.47 -0.23 16.29
N GLU A 124 6.74 -1.51 16.02
CA GLU A 124 5.74 -2.58 15.91
C GLU A 124 4.94 -2.77 17.21
N GLU A 125 5.58 -2.58 18.38
CA GLU A 125 4.97 -2.75 19.70
C GLU A 125 3.75 -1.84 19.96
N ASN A 126 3.64 -0.71 19.23
CA ASN A 126 2.57 0.28 19.42
C ASN A 126 1.76 0.52 18.14
N VAL A 127 1.65 -0.49 17.26
CA VAL A 127 0.98 -0.34 15.96
C VAL A 127 -0.47 0.13 16.09
N ILE A 128 -1.23 -0.44 17.03
CA ILE A 128 -2.64 -0.07 17.24
C ILE A 128 -2.75 1.37 17.76
N ASP A 129 -1.91 1.76 18.71
CA ASP A 129 -1.88 3.14 19.21
C ASP A 129 -1.53 4.13 18.10
N PHE A 130 -0.61 3.79 17.20
CA PHE A 130 -0.34 4.62 16.03
C PHE A 130 -1.57 4.73 15.13
N LEU A 131 -2.21 3.60 14.82
CA LEU A 131 -3.36 3.56 13.93
C LEU A 131 -4.55 4.39 14.48
N GLU A 132 -4.82 4.27 15.78
CA GLU A 132 -5.92 4.98 16.44
C GLU A 132 -5.63 6.47 16.64
N ASN A 133 -4.41 6.85 17.03
CA ASN A 133 -4.12 8.23 17.43
C ASN A 133 -3.52 9.09 16.32
N ASN A 134 -2.95 8.47 15.27
CA ASN A 134 -2.21 9.20 14.24
C ASN A 134 -2.68 8.88 12.82
N PHE A 135 -3.09 7.65 12.53
CA PHE A 135 -3.48 7.26 11.18
C PHE A 135 -4.91 7.69 10.84
N ILE A 136 -5.92 7.31 11.63
CA ILE A 136 -7.34 7.42 11.24
C ILE A 136 -7.79 8.85 10.96
N ASP A 137 -7.24 9.83 11.68
CA ASP A 137 -7.54 11.25 11.52
C ASP A 137 -6.59 11.95 10.52
N HIS A 138 -5.67 11.21 9.91
CA HIS A 138 -4.69 11.79 9.00
C HIS A 138 -5.33 12.23 7.69
N LYS A 139 -4.91 13.39 7.17
CA LYS A 139 -5.43 14.00 5.93
C LYS A 139 -5.34 13.11 4.68
N CYS A 140 -4.51 12.06 4.72
CA CYS A 140 -4.32 11.12 3.62
C CYS A 140 -5.27 9.91 3.65
N VAL A 141 -5.98 9.67 4.77
CA VAL A 141 -6.98 8.60 4.91
C VAL A 141 -8.08 8.72 3.85
N LYS A 142 -8.42 9.94 3.44
CA LYS A 142 -9.41 10.21 2.38
C LYS A 142 -9.09 9.57 1.01
N TYR A 143 -7.85 9.14 0.79
CA TYR A 143 -7.44 8.47 -0.46
C TYR A 143 -7.58 6.96 -0.38
N LEU A 144 -7.79 6.41 0.81
CA LEU A 144 -8.04 4.99 1.01
C LEU A 144 -9.43 4.64 0.47
N LYS A 145 -9.52 3.50 -0.21
CA LYS A 145 -10.77 2.94 -0.72
C LYS A 145 -10.88 1.49 -0.28
N THR A 146 -12.11 1.02 -0.16
CA THR A 146 -12.42 -0.38 0.13
C THR A 146 -13.17 -1.08 -1.00
N SER A 147 -13.79 -0.32 -1.91
CA SER A 147 -14.36 -0.85 -3.14
C SER A 147 -13.26 -1.07 -4.19
N ILE A 148 -12.35 -2.01 -3.91
CA ILE A 148 -11.22 -2.35 -4.78
C ILE A 148 -11.53 -3.65 -5.52
N GLU A 149 -11.60 -3.58 -6.84
CA GLU A 149 -11.71 -4.77 -7.68
C GLU A 149 -10.35 -5.46 -7.78
N LYS A 150 -10.28 -6.73 -7.38
CA LYS A 150 -9.07 -7.56 -7.45
C LYS A 150 -8.40 -7.49 -8.83
N GLU A 151 -9.20 -7.44 -9.89
CA GLU A 151 -8.67 -7.38 -11.26
C GLU A 151 -7.86 -6.10 -11.51
N ASN A 152 -8.42 -4.94 -11.16
CA ASN A 152 -7.78 -3.65 -11.34
C ASN A 152 -6.55 -3.52 -10.44
N PHE A 153 -6.65 -3.94 -9.18
CA PHE A 153 -5.53 -3.92 -8.24
C PHE A 153 -4.31 -4.70 -8.76
N ILE A 154 -4.51 -5.91 -9.31
CA ILE A 154 -3.41 -6.70 -9.90
C ILE A 154 -2.79 -6.00 -11.13
N ASN A 155 -3.61 -5.32 -11.95
CA ASN A 155 -3.11 -4.62 -13.14
C ASN A 155 -2.18 -3.48 -12.69
N ASP A 156 -2.67 -2.67 -11.76
CA ASP A 156 -2.01 -1.50 -11.22
C ASP A 156 -0.73 -1.88 -10.46
N LEU A 157 -0.79 -2.95 -9.65
CA LEU A 157 0.38 -3.51 -8.96
C LEU A 157 1.45 -3.99 -9.94
N ASN A 158 1.06 -4.64 -11.04
CA ASN A 158 2.01 -5.08 -12.06
C ASN A 158 2.66 -3.90 -12.81
N ILE A 159 1.91 -2.81 -13.02
CA ILE A 159 2.47 -1.56 -13.59
C ILE A 159 3.53 -0.99 -12.65
N LEU A 160 3.21 -0.88 -11.35
CA LEU A 160 4.15 -0.41 -10.33
C LEU A 160 5.43 -1.27 -10.31
N ILE A 161 5.29 -2.60 -10.27
CA ILE A 161 6.44 -3.52 -10.26
C ILE A 161 7.32 -3.31 -11.50
N GLY A 162 6.71 -3.16 -12.69
CA GLY A 162 7.47 -2.86 -13.91
C GLY A 162 8.26 -1.58 -13.77
N GLN A 163 7.62 -0.50 -13.32
CA GLN A 163 8.27 0.81 -13.16
C GLN A 163 9.38 0.84 -12.11
N LEU A 164 9.31 0.00 -11.08
CA LEU A 164 10.34 -0.09 -10.03
C LEU A 164 11.49 -1.06 -10.36
N THR A 165 11.31 -1.94 -11.35
CA THR A 165 12.29 -3.00 -11.64
C THR A 165 12.88 -2.96 -13.06
N ASP A 166 12.44 -2.02 -13.89
CA ASP A 166 13.05 -1.65 -15.18
C ASP A 166 14.34 -0.82 -15.02
#